data_AF-A0A523RNX7-F1
#
_entry.id   AF-A0A523RNX7-F1
#
_cell.length_a   1.000
_cell.length_b   1.000
_cell.length_c   1.000
_cell.angle_alpha   90.00
_cell.angle_beta   90.00
_cell.angle_gamma   90.00
#
_symmetry.space_group_name_H-M   'P 1'
#
loop_
_entity.id
_entity.type
_entity.pdbx_description
1 polymer ?
#
loop_
_entity_poly.entity_id
_entity_poly.type
_entity_poly.pdbx_seq_one_letter_code
_entity_poly.pdbx_strand_id
1 'polypeptide(L)'
;MIFPQTNKIEYKERKYRNLIEGKDLISFQVKEAESDLYIRANQELSFYTRQMLSNFRGQIESYIDSHHLFKSTLSPYSQDKKAPEIIKSMIHTTALCGVGPMASVAGAIAEFVGKELLNYSSEVIVENGGDIFIKSNKVRKVSIFAGSSPFSQRIILKIEAKENYIGVCTSSGMVGPSLSFGKADAVTVISDSVLLADAAATAVGNIVKTRKDVEQGLVYAQK
;
A
#
# COMPACT_ATOMS: atom_id res chain seq x y z
N MET A 1 11.68 -36.81 -2.15
CA MET A 1 11.12 -35.76 -3.04
C MET A 1 9.78 -35.36 -2.44
N ILE A 2 9.52 -34.05 -2.35
CA ILE A 2 8.25 -33.40 -1.93
C ILE A 2 8.01 -33.32 -0.41
N PHE A 3 8.26 -32.13 0.16
CA PHE A 3 7.58 -31.64 1.37
C PHE A 3 6.33 -30.86 0.91
N PRO A 4 5.14 -31.10 1.48
CA PRO A 4 3.95 -30.32 1.16
C PRO A 4 3.98 -28.97 1.89
N GLN A 5 3.61 -27.93 1.16
CA GLN A 5 3.36 -26.57 1.61
C GLN A 5 2.29 -26.53 2.72
N THR A 6 2.41 -25.55 3.62
CA THR A 6 1.40 -24.50 3.85
C THR A 6 1.94 -23.57 4.93
N ASN A 7 2.58 -22.47 4.50
CA ASN A 7 2.73 -21.31 5.38
C ASN A 7 1.32 -20.74 5.58
N LYS A 8 0.63 -21.17 6.65
CA LYS A 8 -0.56 -20.47 7.15
C LYS A 8 -0.12 -19.06 7.50
N ILE A 9 -0.49 -18.09 6.65
CA ILE A 9 -0.33 -16.67 6.92
C ILE A 9 -1.25 -16.37 8.11
N GLU A 10 -0.65 -16.23 9.28
CA GLU A 10 -1.36 -15.99 10.54
C GLU A 10 -1.97 -14.59 10.51
N TYR A 11 -3.30 -14.50 10.61
CA TYR A 11 -4.02 -13.23 10.70
C TYR A 11 -3.59 -12.48 11.96
N LYS A 12 -2.79 -11.41 11.79
CA LYS A 12 -2.46 -10.50 12.89
C LYS A 12 -3.57 -9.46 13.01
N GLU A 13 -4.30 -9.51 14.12
CA GLU A 13 -5.33 -8.52 14.46
C GLU A 13 -4.76 -7.09 14.44
N ARG A 14 -5.35 -6.20 13.63
CA ARG A 14 -4.89 -4.81 13.43
C ARG A 14 -5.32 -3.89 14.59
N LYS A 15 -4.85 -4.21 15.81
CA LYS A 15 -5.20 -3.46 17.04
C LYS A 15 -4.84 -1.98 17.00
N TYR A 16 -3.89 -1.57 16.15
CA TYR A 16 -3.51 -0.16 15.98
C TYR A 16 -4.66 0.72 15.47
N ARG A 17 -5.67 0.16 14.78
CA ARG A 17 -6.83 0.92 14.31
C ARG A 17 -7.66 1.50 15.47
N ASN A 18 -7.55 0.91 16.67
CA ASN A 18 -8.19 1.42 17.89
C ASN A 18 -7.52 2.70 18.41
N LEU A 19 -6.31 3.03 17.93
CA LEU A 19 -5.57 4.23 18.29
C LEU A 19 -5.86 5.40 17.35
N ILE A 20 -6.71 5.20 16.34
CA ILE A 20 -7.07 6.25 15.39
C ILE A 20 -7.97 7.26 16.10
N GLU A 21 -7.43 8.46 16.31
CA GLU A 21 -8.16 9.59 16.86
C GLU A 21 -8.82 10.44 15.75
N GLY A 22 -9.87 11.18 16.12
CA GLY A 22 -10.61 12.08 15.24
C GLY A 22 -12.03 11.60 14.97
N LYS A 23 -13.00 12.42 15.38
CA LYS A 23 -14.44 12.17 15.23
C LYS A 23 -15.03 12.86 13.99
N ASP A 24 -14.19 13.48 13.16
CA ASP A 24 -14.63 14.31 12.04
C ASP A 24 -14.96 13.51 10.77
N LEU A 25 -14.53 12.25 10.69
CA LEU A 25 -14.82 11.33 9.59
C LEU A 25 -15.45 10.04 10.13
N ILE A 26 -16.42 9.52 9.38
CA ILE A 26 -17.02 8.20 9.64
C ILE A 26 -16.01 7.14 9.19
N SER A 27 -15.79 6.15 10.06
CA SER A 27 -14.81 5.10 9.83
C SER A 27 -15.51 3.75 9.66
N PHE A 28 -15.09 2.97 8.67
CA PHE A 28 -15.66 1.66 8.38
C PHE A 28 -14.61 0.74 7.74
N GLN A 29 -14.88 -0.56 7.79
CA GLN A 29 -13.97 -1.59 7.29
C GLN A 29 -14.63 -2.39 6.18
N VAL A 30 -13.89 -2.63 5.10
CA VAL A 30 -14.30 -3.51 4.00
C VAL A 30 -13.21 -4.53 3.75
N LYS A 31 -13.57 -5.81 3.91
CA LYS A 31 -12.69 -6.95 3.65
C LYS A 31 -13.19 -7.79 2.49
N GLU A 32 -12.25 -8.24 1.67
CA GLU A 32 -12.45 -9.18 0.57
C GLU A 32 -11.16 -9.96 0.33
N ALA A 33 -11.19 -11.27 0.57
CA ALA A 33 -10.02 -12.16 0.57
C ALA A 33 -8.86 -11.57 1.40
N GLU A 34 -7.69 -11.32 0.81
CA GLU A 34 -6.52 -10.76 1.50
C GLU A 34 -6.58 -9.23 1.69
N SER A 35 -7.47 -8.53 0.97
CA SER A 35 -7.62 -7.08 1.10
C SER A 35 -8.46 -6.74 2.34
N ASP A 36 -7.91 -5.92 3.22
CA ASP A 36 -8.56 -5.44 4.45
C ASP A 36 -8.43 -3.92 4.53
N LEU A 37 -9.38 -3.25 3.89
CA LEU A 37 -9.42 -1.79 3.82
C LEU A 37 -10.06 -1.21 5.07
N TYR A 38 -9.42 -0.19 5.63
CA TYR A 38 -10.02 0.69 6.63
C TYR A 38 -10.14 2.10 6.05
N ILE A 39 -11.38 2.57 5.98
CA ILE A 39 -11.73 3.78 5.27
C ILE A 39 -12.23 4.80 6.29
N ARG A 40 -11.85 6.06 6.09
CA ARG A 40 -12.45 7.21 6.77
C ARG A 40 -12.92 8.21 5.72
N ALA A 41 -14.18 8.60 5.78
CA ALA A 41 -14.80 9.51 4.82
C ALA A 41 -15.83 10.43 5.49
N ASN A 42 -16.34 11.44 4.77
CA ASN A 42 -17.36 12.35 5.28
C ASN A 42 -18.72 11.65 5.52
N GLN A 43 -18.95 10.51 4.86
CA GLN A 43 -20.16 9.72 4.97
C GLN A 43 -19.85 8.22 4.90
N GLU A 44 -20.85 7.39 5.20
CA GLU A 44 -20.75 5.94 5.04
C GLU A 44 -20.75 5.58 3.54
N LEU A 45 -19.73 4.85 3.08
CA LEU A 45 -19.55 4.40 1.71
C LEU A 45 -19.17 2.91 1.61
N SER A 46 -19.43 2.08 2.62
CA SER A 46 -18.98 0.68 2.67
C SER A 46 -19.53 -0.16 1.51
N PHE A 47 -20.79 0.06 1.11
CA PHE A 47 -21.39 -0.62 -0.04
C PHE A 47 -20.66 -0.29 -1.35
N TYR A 48 -20.43 0.99 -1.62
CA TYR A 48 -19.68 1.44 -2.81
C TYR A 48 -18.22 0.96 -2.77
N THR A 49 -17.59 1.05 -1.59
CA THR A 49 -16.22 0.58 -1.37
C THR A 49 -16.09 -0.91 -1.68
N ARG A 50 -17.05 -1.74 -1.27
CA ARG A 50 -17.07 -3.17 -1.58
C ARG A 50 -17.17 -3.45 -3.07
N GLN A 51 -18.04 -2.71 -3.78
CA GLN A 51 -18.15 -2.85 -5.23
C GLN A 51 -16.85 -2.46 -5.95
N MET A 52 -16.22 -1.36 -5.55
CA MET A 52 -14.96 -0.90 -6.16
C MET A 52 -13.80 -1.85 -5.83
N LEU A 53 -13.70 -2.31 -4.59
CA LEU A 53 -12.70 -3.28 -4.18
C LEU A 53 -12.83 -4.58 -5.00
N SER A 54 -14.04 -5.12 -5.12
CA SER A 54 -14.29 -6.35 -5.88
C SER A 54 -13.97 -6.18 -7.36
N ASN A 55 -14.34 -5.03 -7.96
CA ASN A 55 -14.01 -4.71 -9.35
C ASN A 55 -12.49 -4.66 -9.59
N PHE A 56 -11.74 -3.88 -8.81
CA PHE A 56 -10.30 -3.74 -9.00
C PHE A 56 -9.54 -5.02 -8.67
N ARG A 57 -9.96 -5.78 -7.65
CA ARG A 57 -9.41 -7.11 -7.38
C ARG A 57 -9.67 -8.07 -8.54
N GLY A 58 -10.91 -8.12 -9.04
CA GLY A 58 -11.28 -8.98 -10.15
C GLY A 58 -10.48 -8.69 -11.42
N GLN A 59 -10.18 -7.40 -11.69
CA GLN A 59 -9.29 -7.02 -12.80
C GLN A 59 -7.86 -7.55 -12.60
N ILE A 60 -7.32 -7.48 -11.37
CA ILE A 60 -5.98 -8.00 -11.05
C ILE A 60 -5.93 -9.52 -11.16
N GLU A 61 -6.89 -10.20 -10.55
CA GLU A 61 -7.00 -11.66 -10.56
C GLU A 61 -7.17 -12.20 -11.98
N SER A 62 -8.07 -11.61 -12.77
CA SER A 62 -8.28 -12.00 -14.17
C SER A 62 -7.02 -11.77 -15.04
N TYR A 63 -6.26 -10.70 -14.77
CA TYR A 63 -5.00 -10.46 -15.46
C TYR A 63 -3.96 -11.52 -15.10
N ILE A 64 -3.84 -11.87 -13.80
CA ILE A 64 -2.92 -12.90 -13.31
C ILE A 64 -3.27 -14.29 -13.88
N ASP A 65 -4.54 -14.60 -14.06
CA ASP A 65 -4.99 -15.89 -14.61
C ASP A 65 -4.55 -16.09 -16.06
N SER A 66 -4.43 -15.00 -16.82
CA SER A 66 -3.92 -15.02 -18.20
C SER A 66 -2.42 -14.74 -18.30
N HIS A 67 -1.82 -14.14 -17.27
CA HIS A 67 -0.43 -13.68 -17.23
C HIS A 67 0.26 -14.10 -15.93
N HIS A 68 0.40 -15.40 -15.68
CA HIS A 68 0.90 -15.91 -14.40
C HIS A 68 2.24 -15.31 -13.92
N LEU A 69 3.13 -14.92 -14.85
CA LEU A 69 4.40 -14.27 -14.52
C LEU A 69 4.21 -12.91 -13.83
N PHE A 70 3.10 -12.21 -14.07
CA PHE A 70 2.78 -10.94 -13.42
C PHE A 70 2.78 -11.07 -11.89
N LYS A 71 2.28 -12.19 -11.36
CA LYS A 71 2.20 -12.45 -9.92
C LYS A 71 3.57 -12.77 -9.30
N SER A 72 4.44 -13.47 -10.03
CA SER A 72 5.66 -14.06 -9.46
C SER A 72 6.94 -13.32 -9.79
N THR A 73 6.94 -12.46 -10.82
CA THR A 73 8.13 -11.68 -11.17
C THR A 73 8.49 -10.70 -10.05
N LEU A 74 9.79 -10.60 -9.77
CA LEU A 74 10.35 -9.61 -8.85
C LEU A 74 11.05 -8.47 -9.59
N SER A 75 11.08 -8.54 -10.92
CA SER A 75 11.68 -7.55 -11.82
C SER A 75 10.61 -6.84 -12.64
N PRO A 76 10.91 -5.66 -13.21
CA PRO A 76 9.98 -4.91 -14.05
C PRO A 76 9.29 -5.78 -15.09
N TYR A 77 7.99 -5.60 -15.23
CA TYR A 77 7.17 -6.34 -16.18
C TYR A 77 7.04 -5.57 -17.50
N SER A 78 6.89 -6.30 -18.60
CA SER A 78 6.72 -5.68 -19.92
C SER A 78 5.42 -4.89 -19.98
N GLN A 79 5.47 -3.74 -20.65
CA GLN A 79 4.29 -2.89 -20.84
C GLN A 79 3.21 -3.63 -21.65
N ASP A 80 1.97 -3.58 -21.15
CA ASP A 80 0.79 -4.10 -21.84
C ASP A 80 -0.25 -2.99 -22.03
N LYS A 81 -0.36 -2.49 -23.26
CA LYS A 81 -1.26 -1.37 -23.59
C LYS A 81 -2.74 -1.76 -23.52
N LYS A 82 -3.06 -3.05 -23.59
CA LYS A 82 -4.43 -3.56 -23.59
C LYS A 82 -4.93 -3.93 -22.19
N ALA A 83 -4.03 -3.95 -21.20
CA ALA A 83 -4.39 -4.26 -19.83
C ALA A 83 -5.30 -3.16 -19.21
N PRO A 84 -6.09 -3.50 -18.18
CA PRO A 84 -6.86 -2.53 -17.42
C PRO A 84 -5.97 -1.44 -16.79
N GLU A 85 -6.53 -0.28 -16.48
CA GLU A 85 -5.73 0.87 -15.98
C GLU A 85 -4.96 0.57 -14.70
N ILE A 86 -5.54 -0.21 -13.78
CA ILE A 86 -4.85 -0.60 -12.54
C ILE A 86 -3.60 -1.44 -12.83
N ILE A 87 -3.68 -2.36 -13.79
CA ILE A 87 -2.54 -3.18 -14.23
C ILE A 87 -1.48 -2.33 -14.90
N LYS A 88 -1.88 -1.45 -15.84
CA LYS A 88 -0.93 -0.55 -16.52
C LYS A 88 -0.21 0.36 -15.52
N SER A 89 -0.94 0.87 -14.54
CA SER A 89 -0.40 1.73 -13.49
C SER A 89 0.60 0.98 -12.61
N MET A 90 0.29 -0.27 -12.22
CA MET A 90 1.22 -1.14 -11.49
C MET A 90 2.49 -1.39 -12.31
N ILE A 91 2.38 -1.84 -13.57
CA ILE A 91 3.53 -2.13 -14.44
C ILE A 91 4.42 -0.89 -14.60
N HIS A 92 3.82 0.26 -14.94
CA HIS A 92 4.55 1.50 -15.16
C HIS A 92 5.31 1.92 -13.91
N THR A 93 4.62 1.95 -12.77
CA THR A 93 5.17 2.48 -11.53
C THR A 93 6.26 1.59 -10.96
N THR A 94 6.07 0.26 -10.94
CA THR A 94 7.09 -0.65 -10.41
C THR A 94 8.31 -0.72 -11.32
N ALA A 95 8.16 -0.46 -12.63
CA ALA A 95 9.29 -0.34 -13.53
C ALA A 95 10.21 0.85 -13.19
N LEU A 96 9.64 2.00 -12.79
CA LEU A 96 10.42 3.15 -12.29
C LEU A 96 11.25 2.78 -11.05
N CYS A 97 10.73 1.87 -10.23
CA CYS A 97 11.37 1.40 -9.01
C CYS A 97 12.17 0.10 -9.17
N GLY A 98 12.32 -0.44 -10.38
CA GLY A 98 13.10 -1.66 -10.62
C GLY A 98 12.56 -2.93 -9.95
N VAL A 99 11.27 -2.97 -9.60
CA VAL A 99 10.62 -4.08 -8.90
C VAL A 99 9.47 -4.69 -9.72
N GLY A 100 9.01 -5.87 -9.32
CA GLY A 100 7.87 -6.54 -9.95
C GLY A 100 6.52 -5.88 -9.63
N PRO A 101 5.48 -6.05 -10.47
CA PRO A 101 4.20 -5.35 -10.34
C PRO A 101 3.48 -5.57 -9.01
N MET A 102 3.59 -6.76 -8.42
CA MET A 102 2.96 -7.08 -7.14
C MET A 102 3.55 -6.29 -5.96
N ALA A 103 4.69 -5.63 -6.12
CA ALA A 103 5.28 -4.75 -5.12
C ALA A 103 4.49 -3.46 -4.87
N SER A 104 3.48 -3.14 -5.71
CA SER A 104 2.62 -1.97 -5.54
C SER A 104 1.13 -2.30 -5.41
N VAL A 105 0.78 -3.58 -5.18
CA VAL A 105 -0.62 -4.03 -5.24
C VAL A 105 -1.49 -3.39 -4.15
N ALA A 106 -0.95 -3.21 -2.95
CA ALA A 106 -1.69 -2.68 -1.82
C ALA A 106 -1.94 -1.18 -2.00
N GLY A 107 -0.91 -0.43 -2.41
CA GLY A 107 -1.00 0.97 -2.80
C GLY A 107 -1.90 1.18 -4.02
N ALA A 108 -1.91 0.26 -4.99
CA ALA A 108 -2.79 0.32 -6.16
C ALA A 108 -4.26 0.23 -5.77
N ILE A 109 -4.62 -0.77 -4.97
CA ILE A 109 -6.00 -0.88 -4.47
C ILE A 109 -6.38 0.35 -3.65
N ALA A 110 -5.52 0.82 -2.74
CA ALA A 110 -5.81 1.99 -1.91
C ALA A 110 -6.03 3.27 -2.76
N GLU A 111 -5.20 3.49 -3.78
CA GLU A 111 -5.31 4.66 -4.66
C GLU A 111 -6.55 4.59 -5.55
N PHE A 112 -6.79 3.47 -6.23
CA PHE A 112 -7.91 3.34 -7.16
C PHE A 112 -9.24 3.38 -6.41
N VAL A 113 -9.38 2.68 -5.29
CA VAL A 113 -10.57 2.79 -4.44
C VAL A 113 -10.71 4.21 -3.88
N GLY A 114 -9.63 4.81 -3.39
CA GLY A 114 -9.63 6.18 -2.87
C GLY A 114 -10.14 7.19 -3.89
N LYS A 115 -9.65 7.12 -5.14
CA LYS A 115 -10.09 7.96 -6.25
C LYS A 115 -11.57 7.79 -6.57
N GLU A 116 -12.08 6.58 -6.60
CA GLU A 116 -13.51 6.33 -6.85
C GLU A 116 -14.40 6.90 -5.72
N LEU A 117 -13.96 6.80 -4.47
CA LEU A 117 -14.70 7.33 -3.33
C LEU A 117 -14.71 8.86 -3.28
N LEU A 118 -13.75 9.54 -3.91
CA LEU A 118 -13.73 11.00 -4.02
C LEU A 118 -14.89 11.57 -4.85
N ASN A 119 -15.54 10.75 -5.69
CA ASN A 119 -16.77 11.13 -6.36
C ASN A 119 -17.95 11.31 -5.39
N TYR A 120 -17.84 10.78 -4.17
CA TYR A 120 -18.90 10.78 -3.17
C TYR A 120 -18.50 11.46 -1.85
N SER A 121 -17.22 11.78 -1.64
CA SER A 121 -16.73 12.37 -0.40
C SER A 121 -15.57 13.33 -0.65
N SER A 122 -15.60 14.50 -0.04
CA SER A 122 -14.55 15.52 -0.20
C SER A 122 -13.25 15.16 0.53
N GLU A 123 -13.34 14.34 1.57
CA GLU A 123 -12.22 13.78 2.31
C GLU A 123 -12.35 12.25 2.33
N VAL A 124 -11.26 11.58 1.97
CA VAL A 124 -11.17 10.11 1.95
C VAL A 124 -9.78 9.71 2.41
N ILE A 125 -9.73 8.82 3.40
CA ILE A 125 -8.51 8.12 3.82
C ILE A 125 -8.76 6.64 3.60
N VAL A 126 -7.91 5.96 2.82
CA VAL A 126 -7.98 4.51 2.61
C VAL A 126 -6.68 3.90 3.10
N GLU A 127 -6.75 3.08 4.14
CA GLU A 127 -5.63 2.28 4.64
C GLU A 127 -5.78 0.83 4.15
N ASN A 128 -4.79 0.35 3.41
CA ASN A 128 -4.65 -1.04 3.01
C ASN A 128 -3.37 -1.65 3.58
N GLY A 129 -3.33 -1.84 4.90
CA GLY A 129 -2.13 -2.35 5.56
C GLY A 129 -1.15 -1.22 5.85
N GLY A 130 0.05 -1.27 5.27
CA GLY A 130 1.06 -0.21 5.41
C GLY A 130 0.83 0.96 4.45
N ASP A 131 -0.12 0.84 3.52
CA ASP A 131 -0.28 1.71 2.37
C ASP A 131 -1.54 2.56 2.49
N ILE A 132 -1.35 3.87 2.49
CA ILE A 132 -2.40 4.83 2.84
C ILE A 132 -2.57 5.87 1.74
N PHE A 133 -3.77 5.94 1.20
CA PHE A 133 -4.26 7.06 0.41
C PHE A 133 -4.88 8.11 1.33
N ILE A 134 -4.51 9.38 1.18
CA ILE A 134 -5.05 10.48 2.00
C ILE A 134 -5.44 11.65 1.10
N LYS A 135 -6.74 11.95 1.02
CA LYS A 135 -7.25 13.25 0.59
C LYS A 135 -7.99 13.88 1.76
N SER A 136 -7.49 15.02 2.24
CA SER A 136 -8.06 15.72 3.37
C SER A 136 -7.86 17.23 3.26
N ASN A 137 -8.83 17.97 3.78
CA ASN A 137 -8.78 19.44 3.85
C ASN A 137 -8.24 19.92 5.21
N LYS A 138 -7.71 19.00 6.02
CA LYS A 138 -7.13 19.26 7.34
C LYS A 138 -5.79 18.55 7.46
N VAL A 139 -4.99 19.02 8.42
CA VAL A 139 -3.78 18.32 8.83
C VAL A 139 -4.13 16.94 9.37
N ARG A 140 -3.46 15.90 8.86
CA ARG A 140 -3.56 14.52 9.36
C ARG A 140 -2.24 14.10 9.98
N LYS A 141 -2.32 13.22 10.98
CA LYS A 141 -1.15 12.63 11.64
C LYS A 141 -1.12 11.14 11.31
N VAL A 142 0.00 10.68 10.77
CA VAL A 142 0.21 9.27 10.43
C VAL A 142 1.31 8.73 11.32
N SER A 143 0.98 7.76 12.18
CA SER A 143 1.94 7.10 13.05
C SER A 143 2.58 5.93 12.30
N ILE A 144 3.90 5.81 12.36
CA ILE A 144 4.63 4.72 11.69
C ILE A 144 4.68 3.49 12.61
N PHE A 145 4.13 2.37 12.15
CA PHE A 145 4.25 1.08 12.81
C PHE A 145 5.44 0.30 12.25
N ALA A 146 6.46 0.07 13.08
CA ALA A 146 7.71 -0.59 12.71
C ALA A 146 7.90 -1.92 13.45
N GLY A 147 6.81 -2.70 13.62
CA GLY A 147 6.85 -3.99 14.31
C GLY A 147 7.34 -3.87 15.76
N SER A 148 8.34 -4.67 16.11
CA SER A 148 8.99 -4.70 17.43
C SER A 148 10.08 -3.63 17.61
N SER A 149 10.33 -2.78 16.61
CA SER A 149 11.31 -1.72 16.71
C SER A 149 10.98 -0.78 17.88
N PRO A 150 11.97 -0.29 18.65
CA PRO A 150 11.73 0.67 19.72
C PRO A 150 11.13 2.00 19.23
N PHE A 151 11.19 2.26 17.92
CA PHE A 151 10.60 3.44 17.29
C PHE A 151 9.15 3.23 16.82
N SER A 152 8.60 2.02 16.92
CA SER A 152 7.23 1.73 16.52
C SER A 152 6.24 2.62 17.27
N GLN A 153 5.40 3.33 16.53
CA GLN A 153 4.43 4.32 17.01
C GLN A 153 5.01 5.55 17.73
N ARG A 154 6.34 5.75 17.68
CA ARG A 154 7.01 6.94 18.24
C ARG A 154 7.30 8.02 17.20
N ILE A 155 7.22 7.67 15.92
CA ILE A 155 7.41 8.60 14.80
C ILE A 155 6.04 8.92 14.21
N ILE A 156 5.71 10.21 14.17
CA ILE A 156 4.46 10.73 13.63
C ILE A 156 4.78 11.67 12.47
N LEU A 157 4.28 11.33 11.30
CA LEU A 157 4.31 12.18 10.12
C LEU A 157 3.13 13.15 10.17
N LYS A 158 3.42 14.46 10.09
CA LYS A 158 2.41 15.49 9.92
C LYS A 158 2.17 15.67 8.42
N ILE A 159 0.98 15.31 7.96
CA ILE A 159 0.53 15.46 6.58
C ILE A 159 -0.31 16.72 6.51
N GLU A 160 0.19 17.74 5.82
CA GLU A 160 -0.54 19.00 5.60
C GLU A 160 -1.74 18.78 4.69
N ALA A 161 -2.75 19.66 4.81
CA ALA A 161 -3.88 19.67 3.89
C ALA A 161 -3.40 19.98 2.46
N LYS A 162 -3.93 19.26 1.47
CA LYS A 162 -3.61 19.46 0.05
C LYS A 162 -4.87 19.40 -0.81
N GLU A 163 -4.86 20.12 -1.93
CA GLU A 163 -5.90 20.03 -2.96
C GLU A 163 -5.98 18.63 -3.57
N ASN A 164 -4.82 18.00 -3.83
CA ASN A 164 -4.75 16.62 -4.29
C ASN A 164 -4.56 15.63 -3.12
N TYR A 165 -4.73 14.35 -3.41
CA TYR A 165 -4.40 13.28 -2.47
C TYR A 165 -2.89 13.11 -2.33
N ILE A 166 -2.47 12.38 -1.29
CA ILE A 166 -1.10 11.95 -1.07
C ILE A 166 -1.06 10.50 -0.61
N GLY A 167 -0.04 9.76 -1.04
CA GLY A 167 0.27 8.41 -0.60
C GLY A 167 1.30 8.42 0.53
N VAL A 168 1.06 7.60 1.55
CA VAL A 168 2.02 7.28 2.60
C VAL A 168 2.09 5.76 2.72
N CYS A 169 3.18 5.17 2.26
CA CYS A 169 3.33 3.72 2.17
C CYS A 169 4.52 3.25 3.00
N THR A 170 4.31 2.18 3.77
CA THR A 170 5.33 1.62 4.66
C THR A 170 5.56 0.15 4.35
N SER A 171 6.75 -0.15 3.84
CA SER A 171 7.24 -1.52 3.69
C SER A 171 7.98 -1.94 4.95
N SER A 172 7.86 -3.20 5.35
CA SER A 172 8.66 -3.75 6.45
C SER A 172 9.05 -5.20 6.16
N GLY A 173 10.28 -5.59 6.53
CA GLY A 173 10.73 -6.98 6.44
C GLY A 173 10.08 -7.94 7.44
N MET A 174 9.29 -7.41 8.39
CA MET A 174 8.77 -8.17 9.54
C MET A 174 7.24 -8.14 9.70
N VAL A 175 6.53 -7.25 8.99
CA VAL A 175 5.08 -7.02 9.16
C VAL A 175 4.40 -6.89 7.80
N GLY A 176 3.65 -7.92 7.40
CA GLY A 176 2.80 -7.92 6.21
C GLY A 176 2.99 -9.16 5.32
N PRO A 177 2.07 -9.43 4.38
CA PRO A 177 2.17 -10.55 3.45
C PRO A 177 3.16 -10.29 2.30
N SER A 178 3.59 -9.04 2.12
CA SER A 178 4.50 -8.63 1.05
C SER A 178 5.92 -9.12 1.32
N LEU A 179 6.50 -9.78 0.32
CA LEU A 179 7.82 -10.38 0.41
C LEU A 179 8.90 -9.29 0.30
N SER A 180 9.35 -8.78 1.44
CA SER A 180 10.51 -7.87 1.51
C SER A 180 11.77 -8.69 1.79
N PHE A 181 12.79 -8.51 0.95
CA PHE A 181 14.09 -9.19 1.09
C PHE A 181 15.06 -8.44 2.01
N GLY A 182 14.64 -7.27 2.48
CA GLY A 182 15.41 -6.40 3.37
C GLY A 182 15.36 -6.78 4.84
N LYS A 183 16.20 -6.12 5.64
CA LYS A 183 16.18 -6.18 7.11
C LYS A 183 15.75 -4.87 7.77
N ALA A 184 15.29 -3.90 6.99
CA ALA A 184 14.77 -2.66 7.55
C ALA A 184 13.51 -2.93 8.40
N ASP A 185 13.49 -2.37 9.62
CA ASP A 185 12.33 -2.42 10.51
C ASP A 185 11.10 -1.78 9.85
N ALA A 186 11.30 -0.66 9.15
CA ALA A 186 10.31 0.02 8.34
C ALA A 186 11.01 0.92 7.31
N VAL A 187 10.41 1.04 6.13
CA VAL A 187 10.72 2.06 5.13
C VAL A 187 9.42 2.74 4.78
N THR A 188 9.32 4.04 5.05
CA THR A 188 8.14 4.84 4.73
C THR A 188 8.45 5.84 3.62
N VAL A 189 7.64 5.83 2.57
CA VAL A 189 7.73 6.76 1.43
C VAL A 189 6.45 7.57 1.36
N ILE A 190 6.60 8.87 1.06
CA ILE A 190 5.50 9.80 0.81
C ILE A 190 5.59 10.24 -0.66
N SER A 191 4.49 10.17 -1.39
CA SER A 191 4.45 10.56 -2.81
C SER A 191 3.05 11.03 -3.20
N ASP A 192 2.93 11.81 -4.27
CA ASP A 192 1.62 12.16 -4.85
C ASP A 192 0.99 10.98 -5.64
N SER A 193 1.64 9.80 -5.64
CA SER A 193 1.04 8.51 -6.01
C SER A 193 1.31 7.46 -4.92
N VAL A 194 0.25 6.79 -4.47
CA VAL A 194 0.29 5.70 -3.49
C VAL A 194 0.94 4.46 -4.10
N LEU A 195 0.68 4.16 -5.38
CA LEU A 195 1.36 3.05 -6.08
C LEU A 195 2.88 3.25 -6.09
N LEU A 196 3.32 4.49 -6.35
CA LEU A 196 4.74 4.82 -6.42
C LEU A 196 5.38 4.76 -5.04
N ALA A 197 4.68 5.26 -4.02
CA ALA A 197 5.15 5.16 -2.65
C ALA A 197 5.32 3.69 -2.22
N ASP A 198 4.36 2.81 -2.52
CA ASP A 198 4.42 1.37 -2.19
C ASP A 198 5.59 0.67 -2.92
N ALA A 199 5.68 0.87 -4.23
CA ALA A 199 6.77 0.33 -5.05
C ALA A 199 8.15 0.78 -4.55
N ALA A 200 8.30 2.08 -4.27
CA ALA A 200 9.54 2.67 -3.79
C ALA A 200 9.89 2.20 -2.38
N ALA A 201 8.91 2.11 -1.47
CA ALA A 201 9.12 1.59 -0.13
C ALA A 201 9.62 0.14 -0.17
N THR A 202 9.06 -0.69 -1.06
CA THR A 202 9.52 -2.06 -1.29
C THR A 202 10.93 -2.10 -1.90
N ALA A 203 11.21 -1.29 -2.91
CA ALA A 203 12.52 -1.23 -3.56
C ALA A 203 13.63 -0.80 -2.58
N VAL A 204 13.41 0.27 -1.82
CA VAL A 204 14.33 0.74 -0.78
C VAL A 204 14.47 -0.29 0.33
N GLY A 205 13.37 -0.92 0.75
CA GLY A 205 13.39 -2.04 1.69
C GLY A 205 14.35 -3.15 1.24
N ASN A 206 14.28 -3.55 -0.03
CA ASN A 206 15.14 -4.59 -0.61
C ASN A 206 16.63 -4.20 -0.67
N ILE A 207 16.95 -2.90 -0.76
CA ILE A 207 18.33 -2.39 -0.71
C ILE A 207 18.91 -2.54 0.70
N VAL A 208 18.12 -2.23 1.73
CA VAL A 208 18.60 -2.14 3.11
C VAL A 208 18.71 -3.53 3.75
N LYS A 209 19.93 -4.10 3.76
CA LYS A 209 20.25 -5.39 4.39
C LYS A 209 21.00 -5.23 5.70
N THR A 210 21.73 -4.12 5.84
CA THR A 210 22.55 -3.75 6.99
C THR A 210 22.39 -2.26 7.28
N ARG A 211 22.88 -1.82 8.45
CA ARG A 211 22.86 -0.39 8.82
C ARG A 211 23.60 0.51 7.81
N LYS A 212 24.63 0.00 7.14
CA LYS A 212 25.42 0.77 6.15
C LYS A 212 24.64 1.05 4.86
N ASP A 213 23.64 0.24 4.56
CA ASP A 213 22.86 0.33 3.32
C ASP A 213 21.77 1.41 3.39
N VAL A 214 21.53 1.98 4.58
CA VAL A 214 20.49 3.02 4.78
C VAL A 214 20.78 4.25 3.91
N GLU A 215 22.03 4.70 3.84
CA GLU A 215 22.41 5.84 3.00
C GLU A 215 22.16 5.54 1.52
N GLN A 216 22.49 4.33 1.07
CA GLN A 216 22.21 3.90 -0.30
C GLN A 216 20.71 3.87 -0.60
N GLY A 217 19.89 3.40 0.34
CA GLY A 217 18.43 3.41 0.23
C GLY A 217 17.86 4.84 0.12
N LEU A 218 18.39 5.78 0.90
CA LEU A 218 17.98 7.20 0.83
C LEU A 218 18.37 7.84 -0.50
N VAL A 219 19.58 7.59 -1.01
CA VAL A 219 20.02 8.07 -2.33
C VAL A 219 19.15 7.49 -3.44
N TYR A 220 18.73 6.23 -3.31
CA TYR A 220 17.81 5.61 -4.26
C TYR A 220 16.45 6.31 -4.27
N ALA A 221 15.89 6.62 -3.10
CA ALA A 221 14.58 7.26 -2.96
C ALA A 221 14.52 8.71 -3.48
N GLN A 222 15.66 9.36 -3.69
CA GLN A 222 15.75 10.75 -4.18
C GLN A 222 15.75 10.87 -5.71
N LYS A 223 15.84 9.75 -6.43
CA LYS A 223 15.83 9.71 -7.90
C LYS A 223 14.41 9.74 -8.45
#